data_AF-U4VAS0-F1
#
_entry.id   AF-U4VAS0-F1
#
_cell.length_a   1.000
_cell.length_b   1.000
_cell.length_c   1.000
_cell.angle_alpha   90.00
_cell.angle_beta   90.00
_cell.angle_gamma   90.00
#
_symmetry.space_group_name_H-M   'P 1'
#
loop_
_entity.id
_entity.type
_entity.pdbx_description
1 polymer ?
#
loop_
_entity_poly.entity_id
_entity_poly.type
_entity_poly.pdbx_seq_one_letter_code
_entity_poly.pdbx_strand_id
1 'polypeptide(L)' 'MKVDLCDKRKAIIAHDGHLLVLGGPGSGTTTIALFKAQKRFAELKSGQEILFLSCSRAAIRQVLGVARKSCRQRNDAR' A
#
# COMPACT_ATOMS: atom_id res chain seq x y z
N MET A 1 1.64 13.45 7.55
CA MET A 1 0.37 13.75 6.85
C MET A 1 -0.70 12.80 7.39
N LYS A 2 -1.73 13.32 8.07
CA LYS A 2 -2.82 12.49 8.60
C LYS A 2 -3.90 12.39 7.52
N VAL A 3 -4.00 11.22 6.88
CA VAL A 3 -5.03 10.95 5.86
C VAL A 3 -6.26 10.42 6.57
N ASP A 4 -7.40 11.09 6.41
CA ASP A 4 -8.66 10.56 6.90
C ASP A 4 -9.23 9.52 5.93
N LEU A 5 -9.54 8.34 6.46
CA LEU A 5 -10.02 7.20 5.69
C LEU A 5 -11.42 6.85 6.16
N CYS A 6 -12.35 6.64 5.22
CA CYS A 6 -13.65 6.09 5.55
C CYS A 6 -13.54 4.66 6.07
N ASP A 7 -14.57 4.19 6.78
CA ASP A 7 -14.51 2.91 7.48
C ASP A 7 -14.36 1.71 6.53
N LYS A 8 -14.90 1.79 5.31
CA LYS A 8 -14.65 0.79 4.26
C LYS A 8 -13.15 0.65 3.95
N ARG A 9 -12.42 1.76 3.86
CA ARG A 9 -10.98 1.76 3.59
C ARG A 9 -10.18 1.27 4.80
N LYS A 10 -10.59 1.64 6.02
CA LYS A 10 -10.01 1.09 7.24
C LYS A 10 -10.19 -0.44 7.32
N ALA A 11 -11.37 -0.95 6.96
CA ALA A 11 -11.65 -2.38 6.91
C ALA A 11 -10.77 -3.10 5.88
N ILE A 12 -10.56 -2.53 4.69
CA ILE A 12 -9.62 -3.07 3.68
C ILE A 12 -8.21 -3.21 4.24
N ILE A 13 -7.70 -2.19 4.95
CA ILE A 13 -6.37 -2.23 5.57
C ILE A 13 -6.32 -3.28 6.68
N ALA A 14 -7.36 -3.36 7.51
CA ALA A 14 -7.41 -4.24 8.67
C ALA A 14 -7.64 -5.72 8.32
N HIS A 15 -8.23 -6.02 7.17
CA HIS A 15 -8.58 -7.39 6.79
C HIS A 15 -7.35 -8.30 6.66
N ASP A 16 -7.39 -9.48 7.26
CA ASP A 16 -6.36 -10.50 7.09
C ASP A 16 -6.69 -11.43 5.91
N GLY A 17 -5.67 -12.05 5.31
CA GLY A 17 -5.85 -12.98 4.19
C GLY A 17 -6.09 -12.31 2.83
N HIS A 18 -6.76 -13.04 1.93
CA HIS A 18 -6.97 -12.64 0.53
C HIS A 18 -8.18 -11.73 0.38
N LEU A 19 -8.03 -10.64 -0.38
CA LEU A 19 -9.08 -9.65 -0.59
C LEU A 19 -9.17 -9.25 -2.06
N LEU A 20 -10.38 -9.21 -2.60
CA LEU A 20 -10.68 -8.58 -3.89
C LEU A 20 -11.28 -7.20 -3.65
N VAL A 21 -10.63 -6.17 -4.20
CA VAL A 21 -11.11 -4.78 -4.12
C VAL A 21 -11.47 -4.30 -5.52
N LEU A 22 -12.74 -3.94 -5.71
CA LEU A 22 -13.24 -3.36 -6.96
C LEU A 22 -13.37 -1.85 -6.79
N GLY A 23 -13.05 -1.10 -7.84
CA GLY A 23 -13.18 0.34 -7.87
C GLY A 23 -12.99 0.92 -9.26
N GLY A 24 -13.69 2.01 -9.55
CA GLY A 24 -13.53 2.74 -10.81
C GLY A 24 -12.20 3.51 -10.90
N PRO A 25 -11.87 4.08 -12.07
CA PRO A 25 -10.71 4.97 -12.22
C PRO A 25 -10.71 6.08 -11.16
N GLY A 26 -9.55 6.35 -10.56
CA GLY A 26 -9.41 7.41 -9.54
C GLY A 26 -9.98 7.09 -8.15
N SER A 27 -10.62 5.93 -7.94
CA SER A 27 -11.18 5.53 -6.63
C SER A 27 -10.16 5.31 -5.52
N GLY A 28 -8.86 5.25 -5.86
CA GLY A 28 -7.75 5.13 -4.92
C GLY A 28 -7.41 3.69 -4.52
N THR A 29 -7.77 2.69 -5.33
CA THR A 29 -7.44 1.26 -5.10
C THR A 29 -5.94 1.03 -4.91
N THR A 30 -5.11 1.63 -5.75
CA THR A 30 -3.65 1.56 -5.61
C THR A 30 -3.15 2.22 -4.32
N THR A 31 -3.74 3.36 -3.93
CA THR A 31 -3.37 4.06 -2.70
C THR A 31 -3.70 3.24 -1.46
N ILE A 32 -4.88 2.61 -1.41
CA ILE A 32 -5.25 1.77 -0.26
C ILE A 32 -4.40 0.49 -0.18
N ALA A 33 -4.01 -0.09 -1.33
CA ALA A 33 -3.10 -1.22 -1.38
C ALA A 33 -1.72 -0.89 -0.79
N LEU A 34 -1.21 0.33 -1.05
CA LEU A 34 0.04 0.81 -0.47
C LEU A 34 -0.06 1.01 1.06
N PHE A 35 -1.16 1.56 1.56
CA PHE A 35 -1.37 1.66 3.02
C PHE A 35 -1.49 0.29 3.70
N LYS A 36 -2.18 -0.66 3.06
CA LYS A 36 -2.24 -2.05 3.55
C LYS A 36 -0.85 -2.68 3.59
N ALA A 37 -0.05 -2.52 2.53
CA ALA A 37 1.32 -2.99 2.49
C ALA A 37 2.18 -2.34 3.58
N GLN A 38 2.03 -1.03 3.84
CA GLN A 38 2.76 -0.35 4.90
C GLN A 38 2.44 -0.92 6.29
N LYS A 39 1.17 -1.23 6.58
CA LYS A 39 0.77 -1.93 7.81
C LYS A 39 1.42 -3.30 7.88
N ARG A 40 1.32 -4.10 6.81
CA ARG A 40 1.86 -5.46 6.77
C ARG A 40 3.37 -5.52 6.84
N PHE A 41 4.06 -4.49 6.36
CA PHE A 41 5.51 -4.38 6.41
C PHE A 41 6.06 -4.42 7.84
N ALA A 42 5.31 -3.89 8.82
CA ALA A 42 5.71 -3.94 10.23
C ALA A 42 5.69 -5.35 10.83
N GLU A 43 5.01 -6.29 10.17
CA GLU A 43 4.78 -7.66 10.63
C GLU A 43 5.57 -8.69 9.82
N LEU A 44 6.37 -8.24 8.83
CA LEU A 44 7.21 -9.12 8.02
C LEU A 44 8.35 -9.70 8.85
N LYS A 45 8.59 -11.00 8.70
CA LYS A 45 9.77 -11.68 9.23
C LYS A 45 10.96 -11.47 8.31
N SER A 46 12.17 -11.71 8.84
CA SER A 46 13.39 -11.70 8.03
C SER A 46 13.24 -12.61 6.80
N GLY A 47 13.61 -12.10 5.63
CA GLY A 47 13.47 -12.80 4.35
C GLY A 47 12.07 -12.75 3.70
N GLN A 48 11.07 -12.13 4.33
CA GLN A 48 9.76 -11.93 3.71
C GLN A 48 9.68 -10.60 2.96
N GLU A 49 9.00 -10.60 1.82
CA GLU A 49 8.85 -9.44 0.95
C GLU A 49 7.39 -9.20 0.55
N ILE A 50 7.10 -7.95 0.14
CA ILE A 50 5.80 -7.57 -0.44
C ILE A 50 5.99 -7.38 -1.94
N LEU A 51 5.25 -8.14 -2.73
CA LEU A 51 5.27 -8.08 -4.19
C LEU A 51 4.05 -7.31 -4.73
N PHE A 52 4.31 -6.26 -5.51
CA PHE A 52 3.29 -5.55 -6.28
C PHE A 52 3.35 -5.97 -7.75
N LEU A 53 2.23 -6.49 -8.28
CA LEU A 53 2.10 -6.89 -9.69
C LEU A 53 1.12 -5.96 -10.41
N SER A 54 1.46 -5.58 -11.64
CA SER A 54 0.60 -4.76 -12.50
C SER A 54 0.85 -5.06 -13.97
N CYS A 55 -0.20 -4.95 -14.80
CA CYS A 55 -0.12 -5.15 -16.25
C CYS A 55 0.51 -3.96 -17.01
N SER A 56 0.68 -2.79 -16.36
CA SER A 56 1.17 -1.57 -17.02
C SER A 56 2.47 -1.07 -16.41
N ARG A 57 3.46 -0.81 -17.28
CA ARG A 57 4.73 -0.17 -16.88
C ARG A 57 4.51 1.22 -16.26
N ALA A 58 3.50 1.96 -16.73
CA ALA A 58 3.15 3.26 -16.15
C ALA A 58 2.66 3.12 -14.70
N ALA A 59 1.79 2.12 -14.45
CA ALA A 59 1.31 1.82 -13.10
C ALA A 59 2.45 1.35 -12.18
N ILE A 60 3.37 0.51 -12.67
CA ILE A 60 4.58 0.11 -11.94
C ILE A 60 5.39 1.34 -11.51
N ARG A 61 5.67 2.27 -12.44
CA ARG A 61 6.42 3.50 -12.15
C ARG A 61 5.72 4.37 -11.10
N GLN A 62 4.40 4.51 -11.18
CA GLN A 62 3.61 5.27 -10.21
C GLN A 62 3.72 4.66 -8.81
N VAL A 63 3.52 3.33 -8.69
CA VAL A 63 3.64 2.62 -7.42
C VAL A 63 5.03 2.78 -6.83
N LEU A 64 6.09 2.59 -7.62
CA LEU A 64 7.48 2.79 -7.19
C LEU A 64 7.74 4.22 -6.70
N GLY A 65 7.20 5.22 -7.40
CA GLY A 65 7.32 6.62 -6.99
C GLY A 65 6.68 6.92 -5.64
N VAL A 66 5.50 6.37 -5.37
CA VAL A 66 4.77 6.57 -4.10
C VAL A 66 5.40 5.74 -2.96
N ALA A 67 5.81 4.51 -3.24
CA ALA A 67 6.44 3.63 -2.26
C ALA A 67 7.77 4.21 -1.74
N ARG A 68 8.62 4.74 -2.64
CA ARG A 68 9.90 5.38 -2.24
C ARG A 68 9.69 6.54 -1.28
N LYS A 69 8.71 7.40 -1.52
CA LYS A 69 8.39 8.53 -0.63
C LYS A 69 7.98 8.04 0.77
N SER A 70 7.22 6.96 0.82
CA SER A 70 6.71 6.37 2.07
C SER A 70 7.79 5.64 2.88
N CYS A 71 8.81 5.05 2.22
CA CYS A 71 9.93 4.39 2.90
C CYS A 71 11.04 5.36 3.34
N ARG A 72 11.29 6.45 2.60
CA ARG A 72 12.37 7.41 2.93
C ARG A 72 12.17 8.10 4.28
N GLN A 73 10.93 8.27 4.72
CA GLN A 73 10.57 8.86 6.01
C GLN A 73 10.94 8.02 7.24
N ARG A 74 11.43 6.78 7.09
CA ARG A 74 11.86 5.94 8.21
C ARG A 74 13.37 5.85 8.44
N ASN A 75 14.20 6.22 7.46
CA ASN A 75 15.66 6.23 7.67
C ASN A 75 16.16 7.47 8.43
N ASP A 76 15.38 8.55 8.50
CA ASP A 76 15.72 9.75 9.28
C ASP A 76 15.24 9.67 10.76
N ALA A 77 14.66 8.54 11.17
CA ALA A 77 14.15 8.30 12.52
C ALA A 77 14.91 7.19 13.27
N ARG A 78 16.13 6.87 12.83
CA ARG A 78 17.06 5.97 13.51
C ARG A 78 18.40 6.65 13.71
#